data_AF-A0A0B1STI6-F1
#
_entry.id   AF-A0A0B1STI6-F1
#
_cell.length_a   1.000
_cell.length_b   1.000
_cell.length_c   1.000
_cell.angle_alpha   90.00
_cell.angle_beta   90.00
_cell.angle_gamma   90.00
#
_symmetry.space_group_name_H-M   'P 1'
#
loop_
_entity.id
_entity.type
_entity.pdbx_description
1 polymer ?
#
loop_
_entity_poly.entity_id
_entity_poly.type
_entity_poly.pdbx_seq_one_letter_code
_entity_poly.pdbx_strand_id
1 'polypeptide(L)' 'MLEFARENCKKTCGFCTDDTGGITHECGSHTHCPIWIRNNFCINTYYTLQLRKRYCGKPCRLC' A
#
# COMPACT_ATOMS: atom_id res chain seq x y z
N MET A 1 -9.20 -4.99 -24.70
CA MET A 1 -10.45 -4.46 -24.11
C MET A 1 -10.30 -4.01 -22.66
N LEU A 2 -9.54 -4.72 -21.80
CA LEU A 2 -9.30 -4.29 -20.40
C LEU A 2 -8.57 -2.93 -20.28
N GLU A 3 -7.65 -2.64 -21.20
CA GLU A 3 -6.86 -1.39 -21.21
C GLU A 3 -7.74 -0.14 -21.36
N PHE A 4 -8.70 -0.17 -22.29
CA PHE A 4 -9.58 0.97 -22.60
C PHE A 4 -10.49 1.34 -21.41
N ALA A 5 -11.01 0.33 -20.69
CA ALA A 5 -11.84 0.54 -19.52
C ALA A 5 -11.05 1.18 -18.35
N ARG A 6 -9.76 0.86 -18.23
CA ARG A 6 -8.86 1.41 -17.21
C ARG A 6 -8.51 2.88 -17.45
N GLU A 7 -8.29 3.29 -18.70
CA GLU A 7 -7.97 4.70 -19.01
C GLU A 7 -9.20 5.62 -18.99
N ASN A 8 -10.35 5.13 -19.46
CA ASN A 8 -11.52 5.97 -19.74
C ASN A 8 -12.59 5.94 -18.64
N CYS A 9 -12.67 4.88 -17.82
CA CYS A 9 -13.73 4.69 -16.82
C CYS A 9 -13.24 4.67 -15.36
N LYS A 10 -12.08 5.29 -15.10
CA LYS A 10 -11.40 5.32 -13.79
C LYS A 10 -12.25 5.83 -12.61
N LYS A 11 -13.21 6.74 -12.85
CA LYS A 11 -14.02 7.35 -11.77
C LYS A 11 -15.35 6.63 -11.47
N THR A 12 -15.85 5.80 -12.37
CA THR A 12 -17.24 5.31 -12.31
C THR A 12 -17.36 3.81 -12.01
N CYS A 13 -16.27 3.06 -12.14
CA CYS A 13 -16.30 1.60 -12.01
C CYS A 13 -15.51 1.06 -10.81
N GLY A 14 -15.15 1.92 -9.84
CA GLY A 14 -14.41 1.45 -8.66
C GLY A 14 -12.98 0.99 -8.95
N PHE A 15 -12.45 1.16 -10.18
CA PHE A 15 -11.05 0.94 -10.56
C PHE A 15 -10.05 1.90 -9.88
N CYS A 16 -10.48 2.73 -8.94
CA CYS A 16 -9.60 3.24 -7.89
C CYS A 16 -9.34 2.21 -6.78
N THR A 17 -9.51 0.92 -7.05
CA THR A 17 -8.68 -0.08 -6.41
C THR A 17 -7.50 -0.33 -7.31
N ASP A 18 -6.34 0.18 -6.88
CA ASP A 18 -5.13 -0.61 -6.97
C ASP A 18 -5.49 -1.93 -6.27
N ASP A 19 -6.09 -2.85 -7.04
CA ASP A 19 -6.48 -4.19 -6.64
C ASP A 19 -5.23 -5.09 -6.59
N THR A 20 -4.16 -4.49 -6.10
CA THR A 20 -3.11 -5.18 -5.39
C THR A 20 -3.31 -4.79 -3.93
N GLY A 21 -4.03 -5.65 -3.21
CA GLY A 21 -3.66 -6.02 -1.83
C GLY A 21 -2.25 -6.65 -1.80
N GLY A 22 -1.30 -6.04 -2.50
CA GLY A 22 0.00 -6.54 -2.83
C GLY A 22 0.84 -5.32 -3.08
N ILE A 23 1.39 -4.80 -1.99
CA ILE A 23 2.69 -4.14 -1.95
C ILE A 23 3.07 -3.54 -3.31
N THR A 24 2.45 -2.41 -3.70
CA THR A 24 3.08 -1.59 -4.73
C THR A 24 4.50 -1.34 -4.21
N HIS A 25 5.51 -1.66 -5.04
CA HIS A 25 6.90 -1.78 -4.60
C HIS A 25 7.40 -0.50 -3.89
N GLU A 26 6.67 0.60 -4.07
CA GLU A 26 6.90 1.92 -3.52
C GLU A 26 6.04 2.31 -2.29
N CYS A 27 4.86 1.73 -2.03
CA CYS A 27 3.95 2.27 -1.00
C CYS A 27 2.89 1.28 -0.48
N GLY A 28 3.32 0.33 0.36
CA GLY A 28 2.47 -0.71 0.93
C GLY A 28 1.34 -0.23 1.84
N SER A 29 0.20 -0.91 1.77
CA SER A 29 -0.92 -0.74 2.69
C SER A 29 -1.50 -2.09 3.10
N HIS A 30 -0.71 -2.89 3.83
CA HIS A 30 -1.12 -4.21 4.30
C HIS A 30 -2.26 -4.12 5.33
N THR A 31 -3.17 -5.09 5.30
CA THR A 31 -4.34 -5.15 6.20
C THR A 31 -3.93 -5.20 7.68
N HIS A 32 -2.78 -5.80 8.00
CA HIS A 32 -2.23 -5.87 9.36
C HIS A 32 -1.43 -4.64 9.81
N CYS A 33 -1.25 -3.63 8.95
CA CYS A 33 -0.56 -2.40 9.34
C CYS A 33 -1.10 -1.76 10.63
N PRO A 34 -2.41 -1.68 10.90
CA PRO A 34 -2.92 -1.10 12.14
C PRO A 34 -2.39 -1.81 13.40
N ILE A 35 -2.21 -3.13 13.33
CA ILE A 35 -1.67 -3.94 14.42
C ILE A 35 -0.16 -3.70 14.54
N TRP A 36 0.56 -3.74 13.42
CA TRP A 36 2.01 -3.53 13.40
C TRP A 36 2.42 -2.13 13.84
N ILE A 37 1.68 -1.09 13.44
CA ILE A 37 1.93 0.31 13.85
C ILE A 37 1.74 0.48 15.35
N ARG A 38 0.71 -0.14 15.94
CA ARG A 38 0.52 -0.18 17.40
C ARG A 38 1.69 -0.85 18.12
N ASN A 39 2.40 -1.77 17.45
CA ASN A 39 3.62 -2.42 17.93
C ASN A 39 4.91 -1.72 17.45
N ASN A 40 4.85 -0.42 17.13
CA ASN A 40 6.00 0.39 16.75
C ASN A 40 6.72 -0.06 15.46
N PHE A 41 6.04 -0.77 14.55
CA PHE A 41 6.62 -1.27 13.29
C PHE A 41 7.29 -0.17 12.46
N CYS A 42 6.72 1.03 12.39
CA CYS A 42 7.26 2.13 11.59
C CYS A 42 8.61 2.66 12.12
N ILE A 43 8.88 2.54 13.42
CA ILE A 43 10.12 3.04 14.04
C ILE A 43 11.10 1.92 14.38
N ASN A 44 10.65 0.67 14.33
CA ASN A 44 11.45 -0.48 14.69
C ASN A 44 12.62 -0.65 13.69
N THR A 45 13.84 -0.55 14.20
CA THR A 45 15.08 -0.65 13.44
C THR A 45 15.42 -2.07 13.01
N TYR A 46 14.79 -3.09 13.62
CA TYR A 46 14.86 -4.47 13.17
C TYR A 46 14.31 -4.64 11.75
N TYR A 47 13.28 -3.87 11.39
CA TYR A 47 12.72 -3.89 10.05
C TYR A 47 13.38 -2.83 9.17
N THR A 48 13.93 -3.26 8.03
CA THR A 48 14.54 -2.35 7.07
C THR A 48 13.52 -1.31 6.57
N LEU A 49 14.01 -0.15 6.15
CA LEU A 49 13.15 0.91 5.61
C LEU A 49 12.34 0.42 4.41
N GLN A 50 12.93 -0.44 3.56
CA GLN A 50 12.24 -1.08 2.44
C GLN A 50 11.09 -1.98 2.90
N LEU A 51 11.28 -2.77 3.96
CA LEU A 51 10.22 -3.61 4.51
C LEU A 51 9.08 -2.74 5.05
N ARG A 52 9.43 -1.72 5.86
CA ARG A 52 8.44 -0.79 6.41
C ARG A 52 7.66 -0.07 5.32
N LYS A 53 8.33 0.35 4.24
CA LYS A 53 7.73 1.01 3.08
C LYS A 53 6.88 0.07 2.23
N ARG A 54 7.33 -1.17 2.00
CA ARG A 54 6.60 -2.14 1.17
C ARG A 54 5.38 -2.75 1.87
N TYR A 55 5.37 -2.82 3.20
CA TYR A 55 4.21 -3.33 3.93
C TYR A 55 3.27 -2.21 4.40
N CYS A 56 3.82 -1.16 5.02
CA CYS A 56 3.04 -0.12 5.68
C CYS A 56 3.50 1.29 5.31
N GLY A 57 3.90 1.50 4.05
CA GLY A 57 4.36 2.79 3.56
C GLY A 57 3.41 3.95 3.89
N LYS A 58 2.14 3.86 3.46
CA LYS A 58 1.12 4.91 3.70
C LYS A 58 0.95 5.22 5.18
N PRO A 59 0.63 4.23 6.03
CA PRO A 59 0.34 4.54 7.43
C PRO A 59 1.60 4.80 8.26
N CYS A 60 2.80 4.44 7.77
CA CYS A 60 4.08 4.86 8.35
C CYS A 60 4.61 6.20 7.78
N ARG A 61 3.90 6.86 6.85
CA ARG A 61 4.34 8.09 6.17
C ARG A 61 5.72 7.98 5.50
N LEU A 62 6.03 6.80 4.97
CA LEU A 62 7.26 6.53 4.18
C LEU A 62 7.02 6.70 2.66
N CYS A 63 5.77 6.94 2.34
CA CYS A 63 5.10 7.52 1.18
C CYS A 63 3.82 8.17 1.76
#